data_AF-A0A7C9ENL9-F1
#
_entry.id   AF-A0A7C9ENL9-F1
#
_cell.length_a   1.000
_cell.length_b   1.000
_cell.length_c   1.000
_cell.angle_alpha   90.00
_cell.angle_beta   90.00
_cell.angle_gamma   90.00
#
_symmetry.space_group_name_H-M   'P 1'
#
loop_
_entity.id
_entity.type
_entity.pdbx_description
1 polymer ?
#
loop_
_entity_poly.entity_id
_entity_poly.type
_entity_poly.pdbx_seq_one_letter_code
_entity_poly.pdbx_strand_id
1 'polypeptide(L)'
;CYAHSALFDPATNKIRPLIIHTDTWCSSGQFLPDGTLLQTGGDLDGWKKIRKFLPCETTQLCDWEELNDVGLADGRWYATNQILPDGSVIIVGGKVVNSVEFYPPRGNGAVSFPFLADVEDRQGDNLYPYVHLLPNGHLFIFANNRAVLYDYEKNLILKNYPPLDGGPRNYPSAGSSVMLALEEDFSTAVIVVCGGAQFGAYIKMDTTIPAHGSCGRIVATSPDPVWEMEEMPFARIMGDMVMLPTGEVLIINGAQSGT
;
A
#
# COMPACT_ATOMS: atom_id res chain seq x y z
N CYS A 1 -19.02 -13.02 -9.94
CA CYS A 1 -18.78 -12.79 -8.50
C CYS A 1 -19.73 -11.70 -8.02
N TYR A 2 -20.07 -11.69 -6.73
CA TYR A 2 -20.80 -10.58 -6.10
C TYR A 2 -19.84 -9.94 -5.10
N ALA A 3 -19.74 -8.61 -5.09
CA ALA A 3 -19.04 -7.87 -4.05
C ALA A 3 -19.96 -7.71 -2.83
N HIS A 4 -19.41 -7.93 -1.64
CA HIS A 4 -20.13 -7.78 -0.38
C HIS A 4 -19.39 -6.80 0.51
N SER A 5 -20.13 -5.92 1.17
CA SER A 5 -19.57 -4.96 2.11
C SER A 5 -20.44 -4.92 3.37
N ALA A 6 -19.81 -4.69 4.52
CA ALA A 6 -20.48 -4.63 5.81
C ALA A 6 -19.78 -3.64 6.73
N LEU A 7 -20.56 -2.96 7.56
CA LEU A 7 -20.11 -2.09 8.64
C LEU A 7 -20.28 -2.82 9.96
N PHE A 8 -19.19 -2.92 10.73
CA PHE A 8 -19.21 -3.44 12.09
C PHE A 8 -19.07 -2.29 13.09
N ASP A 9 -20.03 -2.20 14.03
CA ASP A 9 -19.97 -1.26 15.15
C ASP A 9 -19.47 -1.98 16.41
N PRO A 10 -18.24 -1.68 16.89
CA PRO A 10 -17.69 -2.33 18.08
C PRO A 10 -18.36 -1.90 19.39
N ALA A 11 -19.06 -0.77 19.45
CA ALA A 11 -19.76 -0.33 20.65
C ALA A 11 -21.05 -1.11 20.88
N THR A 12 -21.74 -1.48 19.80
CA THR A 12 -23.01 -2.22 19.87
C THR A 12 -22.91 -3.68 19.45
N ASN A 13 -21.75 -4.12 18.93
CA ASN A 13 -21.53 -5.43 18.31
C ASN A 13 -22.52 -5.74 17.17
N LYS A 14 -22.99 -4.71 16.47
CA LYS A 14 -23.92 -4.87 15.34
C LYS A 14 -23.19 -4.85 14.01
N ILE A 15 -23.71 -5.65 13.08
CA ILE A 15 -23.27 -5.67 11.69
C ILE A 15 -24.41 -5.12 10.82
N ARG A 16 -24.08 -4.21 9.93
CA ARG A 16 -24.99 -3.66 8.92
C ARG A 16 -24.43 -3.95 7.53
N PRO A 17 -25.19 -4.54 6.61
CA PRO A 17 -24.75 -4.68 5.22
C PRO A 17 -24.66 -3.29 4.56
N LEU A 18 -23.68 -3.14 3.68
CA LEU A 18 -23.50 -1.97 2.82
C LEU A 18 -23.74 -2.38 1.36
N ILE A 19 -24.43 -1.52 0.63
CA ILE A 19 -24.59 -1.68 -0.82
C ILE A 19 -23.32 -1.16 -1.49
N ILE A 20 -22.78 -1.99 -2.39
CA ILE A 20 -21.70 -1.68 -3.31
C ILE A 20 -22.03 -2.32 -4.65
N HIS A 21 -21.80 -1.61 -5.77
CA HIS A 21 -22.34 -2.02 -7.06
C HIS A 21 -21.32 -2.74 -7.93
N THR A 22 -20.07 -2.29 -7.92
CA THR A 22 -19.00 -2.80 -8.79
C THR A 22 -17.95 -3.58 -8.00
N ASP A 23 -17.20 -4.44 -8.69
CA ASP A 23 -16.27 -5.38 -8.05
C ASP A 23 -15.07 -4.66 -7.41
N THR A 24 -14.85 -4.86 -6.11
CA THR A 24 -13.75 -4.25 -5.35
C THR A 24 -12.56 -5.17 -5.17
N TRP A 25 -12.58 -6.37 -5.75
CA TRP A 25 -11.55 -7.37 -5.52
C TRP A 25 -10.18 -6.85 -5.93
N CYS A 26 -9.22 -6.98 -5.01
CA CYS A 26 -7.87 -6.40 -5.04
C CYS A 26 -7.76 -4.94 -5.50
N SER A 27 -8.76 -4.15 -5.10
CA SER A 27 -8.66 -2.70 -5.09
C SER A 27 -7.71 -2.19 -3.98
N SER A 28 -7.64 -0.86 -3.85
CA SER A 28 -6.90 -0.15 -2.82
C SER A 28 -7.67 1.07 -2.34
N GLY A 29 -7.30 1.66 -1.21
CA GLY A 29 -8.02 2.81 -0.66
C GLY A 29 -7.24 3.63 0.36
N GLN A 30 -7.76 4.82 0.68
CA GLN A 30 -7.18 5.78 1.61
C GLN A 30 -8.28 6.68 2.21
N PHE A 31 -8.15 7.04 3.48
CA PHE A 31 -9.00 8.05 4.10
C PHE A 31 -8.64 9.46 3.63
N LEU A 32 -9.65 10.24 3.30
CA LEU A 32 -9.55 11.67 3.01
C LEU A 32 -9.53 12.50 4.31
N PRO A 33 -9.13 13.78 4.28
CA PRO A 33 -9.06 14.63 5.48
C PRO A 33 -10.39 14.79 6.22
N ASP A 34 -11.52 14.59 5.53
CA ASP A 34 -12.87 14.67 6.10
C ASP A 34 -13.37 13.35 6.71
N GLY A 35 -12.52 12.31 6.73
CA GLY A 35 -12.87 10.97 7.24
C GLY A 35 -13.58 10.07 6.22
N THR A 36 -13.80 10.53 4.99
CA THR A 36 -14.33 9.70 3.91
C THR A 36 -13.29 8.67 3.47
N LEU A 37 -13.67 7.40 3.39
CA LEU A 37 -12.85 6.36 2.76
C LEU A 37 -12.96 6.46 1.24
N LEU A 38 -11.86 6.78 0.56
CA LEU A 38 -11.72 6.69 -0.89
C LEU A 38 -11.22 5.30 -1.26
N GLN A 39 -11.87 4.64 -2.20
CA GLN A 39 -11.45 3.34 -2.74
C GLN A 39 -11.32 3.44 -4.26
N THR A 40 -10.23 2.92 -4.81
CA THR A 40 -9.94 2.97 -6.26
C THR A 40 -9.63 1.59 -6.83
N GLY A 41 -10.09 1.33 -8.04
CA GLY A 41 -9.82 0.10 -8.78
C GLY A 41 -10.67 -1.08 -8.31
N GLY A 42 -10.24 -2.28 -8.67
CA GLY A 42 -10.99 -3.52 -8.48
C GLY A 42 -10.86 -4.43 -9.69
N ASP A 43 -11.74 -5.43 -9.79
CA ASP A 43 -11.81 -6.32 -10.95
C ASP A 43 -12.97 -5.90 -11.88
N LEU A 44 -13.02 -6.43 -13.10
CA LEU A 44 -14.14 -6.30 -14.04
C LEU A 44 -14.67 -4.85 -14.20
N ASP A 45 -15.89 -4.58 -13.75
CA ASP A 45 -16.57 -3.28 -13.81
C ASP A 45 -16.03 -2.27 -12.79
N GLY A 46 -15.25 -2.74 -11.82
CA GLY A 46 -14.53 -1.95 -10.83
C GLY A 46 -13.14 -1.49 -11.25
N TRP A 47 -12.60 -2.04 -12.34
CA TRP A 47 -11.21 -1.84 -12.79
C TRP A 47 -10.75 -0.36 -12.85
N LYS A 48 -11.66 0.56 -13.21
CA LYS A 48 -11.41 2.02 -13.24
C LYS A 48 -12.25 2.83 -12.26
N LYS A 49 -12.98 2.17 -11.35
CA LYS A 49 -13.95 2.84 -10.49
C LYS A 49 -13.27 3.56 -9.34
N ILE A 50 -13.89 4.67 -8.96
CA ILE A 50 -13.59 5.40 -7.73
C ILE A 50 -14.86 5.42 -6.91
N ARG A 51 -14.74 5.01 -5.65
CA ARG A 51 -15.85 4.88 -4.71
C ARG A 51 -15.52 5.63 -3.44
N LYS A 52 -16.54 6.18 -2.79
CA LYS A 52 -16.44 6.86 -1.50
C LYS A 52 -17.35 6.18 -0.49
N PHE A 53 -16.88 6.07 0.73
CA PHE A 53 -17.70 5.67 1.86
C PHE A 53 -17.48 6.63 3.01
N LEU A 54 -18.53 7.38 3.35
CA LEU A 54 -18.56 8.21 4.55
C LEU A 54 -19.45 7.50 5.59
N PRO A 55 -18.87 7.03 6.70
CA PRO A 55 -19.66 6.46 7.79
C PRO A 55 -20.68 7.47 8.32
N CYS A 56 -21.87 6.98 8.63
CA CYS A 56 -22.97 7.73 9.23
C CYS A 56 -23.38 7.07 10.54
N GLU A 57 -24.14 7.81 11.34
CA GLU A 57 -24.76 7.28 12.55
C GLU A 57 -25.60 6.03 12.26
N THR A 58 -25.69 5.12 13.22
CA THR A 58 -26.40 3.83 13.08
C THR A 58 -27.90 3.98 12.75
N THR A 59 -28.47 5.17 12.93
CA THR A 59 -29.85 5.52 12.61
C THR A 59 -30.07 5.96 11.16
N GLN A 60 -28.98 6.19 10.41
CA GLN A 60 -28.99 6.60 9.01
C GLN A 60 -28.53 5.45 8.10
N LEU A 61 -28.96 5.51 6.84
CA LEU A 61 -28.47 4.63 5.79
C LEU A 61 -27.44 5.39 4.96
N CYS A 62 -26.18 5.01 5.09
CA CYS A 62 -25.08 5.39 4.22
C CYS A 62 -24.50 4.13 3.61
N ASP A 63 -24.47 4.14 2.28
CA ASP A 63 -23.86 3.11 1.43
C ASP A 63 -22.68 3.71 0.69
N TRP A 64 -21.98 2.88 -0.10
CA TRP A 64 -20.93 3.37 -0.98
C TRP A 64 -21.51 4.29 -2.06
N GLU A 65 -20.86 5.43 -2.27
CA GLU A 65 -21.08 6.28 -3.42
C GLU A 65 -20.09 5.89 -4.52
N GLU A 66 -20.61 5.44 -5.67
CA GLU A 66 -19.77 5.23 -6.86
C GLU A 66 -19.76 6.47 -7.73
N LEU A 67 -18.57 7.05 -7.93
CA LEU A 67 -18.45 8.25 -8.73
C LEU A 67 -18.67 7.92 -10.20
N ASN A 68 -19.55 8.70 -10.85
CA ASN A 68 -19.96 8.49 -12.24
C ASN A 68 -19.31 9.48 -13.21
N ASP A 69 -18.88 10.63 -12.69
CA ASP A 69 -18.25 11.73 -13.42
C ASP A 69 -16.72 11.63 -13.46
N VAL A 70 -16.13 10.77 -12.63
CA VAL A 70 -14.69 10.57 -12.53
C VAL A 70 -14.32 9.10 -12.38
N GLY A 71 -13.23 8.69 -13.03
CA GLY A 71 -12.66 7.36 -12.95
C GLY A 71 -11.15 7.40 -13.15
N LEU A 72 -10.48 6.28 -12.89
CA LEU A 72 -9.05 6.17 -13.08
C LEU A 72 -8.69 6.25 -14.58
N ALA A 73 -7.60 6.94 -14.89
CA ALA A 73 -7.03 7.00 -16.23
C ALA A 73 -6.53 5.61 -16.64
N ASP A 74 -5.71 4.98 -15.79
CA ASP A 74 -5.32 3.58 -15.92
C ASP A 74 -6.17 2.74 -14.97
N GLY A 75 -6.67 1.60 -15.45
CA GLY A 75 -7.40 0.72 -14.55
C GLY A 75 -6.44 -0.15 -13.75
N ARG A 76 -6.73 -0.30 -12.46
CA ARG A 76 -5.75 -0.69 -11.45
C ARG A 76 -6.26 -1.82 -10.58
N TRP A 77 -5.45 -2.86 -10.49
CA TRP A 77 -5.62 -4.02 -9.61
C TRP A 77 -4.32 -4.22 -8.84
N TYR A 78 -4.37 -4.36 -7.52
CA TYR A 78 -3.19 -4.36 -6.64
C TYR A 78 -2.36 -3.05 -6.63
N ALA A 79 -3.01 -1.89 -6.72
CA ALA A 79 -2.36 -0.58 -6.58
C ALA A 79 -2.25 -0.14 -5.11
N THR A 80 -1.63 1.00 -4.83
CA THR A 80 -1.58 1.59 -3.48
C THR A 80 -1.98 3.05 -3.50
N ASN A 81 -2.75 3.47 -2.49
CA ASN A 81 -3.20 4.86 -2.33
C ASN A 81 -2.45 5.50 -1.17
N GLN A 82 -1.94 6.71 -1.36
CA GLN A 82 -1.31 7.49 -0.30
C GLN A 82 -1.88 8.90 -0.29
N ILE A 83 -2.21 9.40 0.91
CA ILE A 83 -2.69 10.79 1.07
C ILE A 83 -1.49 11.72 1.06
N LEU A 84 -1.65 12.89 0.43
CA LEU A 84 -0.66 13.94 0.29
C LEU A 84 -0.97 15.13 1.23
N PRO A 85 0.00 16.04 1.48
CA PRO A 85 -0.19 17.17 2.38
C PRO A 85 -1.36 18.10 2.02
N ASP A 86 -1.72 18.18 0.73
CA ASP A 86 -2.84 18.97 0.23
C ASP A 86 -4.20 18.26 0.34
N GLY A 87 -4.22 17.05 0.90
CA GLY A 87 -5.42 16.22 1.05
C GLY A 87 -5.81 15.42 -0.19
N SER A 88 -5.10 15.58 -1.32
CA SER A 88 -5.27 14.72 -2.48
C SER A 88 -4.62 13.35 -2.25
N VAL A 89 -4.97 12.37 -3.07
CA VAL A 89 -4.48 11.00 -2.98
C VAL A 89 -3.71 10.66 -4.24
N ILE A 90 -2.49 10.18 -4.11
CA ILE A 90 -1.75 9.55 -5.20
C ILE A 90 -2.11 8.05 -5.24
N ILE A 91 -2.34 7.52 -6.43
CA ILE A 91 -2.55 6.10 -6.69
C ILE A 91 -1.35 5.59 -7.48
N VAL A 92 -0.63 4.61 -6.92
CA VAL A 92 0.65 4.12 -7.41
C VAL A 92 0.51 2.69 -7.92
N GLY A 93 0.90 2.48 -9.17
CA GLY A 93 1.04 1.15 -9.76
C GLY A 93 -0.25 0.37 -9.91
N GLY A 94 -0.09 -0.96 -9.87
CA GLY A 94 -1.11 -1.94 -10.18
C GLY A 94 -0.56 -2.96 -11.17
N LYS A 95 -1.22 -4.10 -11.29
CA LYS A 95 -0.83 -5.17 -12.21
C LYS A 95 -0.74 -4.63 -13.63
N VAL A 96 0.45 -4.77 -14.24
CA VAL A 96 0.82 -4.25 -15.57
C VAL A 96 0.63 -2.73 -15.75
N VAL A 97 0.62 -1.96 -14.65
CA VAL A 97 0.49 -0.49 -14.66
C VAL A 97 1.73 0.12 -14.01
N ASN A 98 2.57 0.76 -14.84
CA ASN A 98 3.82 1.40 -14.43
C ASN A 98 3.67 2.94 -14.42
N SER A 99 2.61 3.42 -13.78
CA SER A 99 2.23 4.83 -13.71
C SER A 99 1.72 5.22 -12.32
N VAL A 100 1.70 6.53 -12.05
CA VAL A 100 0.97 7.13 -10.94
C VAL A 100 -0.15 8.00 -11.46
N GLU A 101 -1.22 8.16 -10.70
CA GLU A 101 -2.26 9.16 -10.96
C GLU A 101 -2.83 9.69 -9.65
N PHE A 102 -3.77 10.64 -9.71
CA PHE A 102 -4.23 11.36 -8.53
C PHE A 102 -5.75 11.41 -8.43
N TYR A 103 -6.23 11.49 -7.20
CA TYR A 103 -7.59 11.89 -6.87
C TYR A 103 -7.58 13.16 -6.00
N PRO A 104 -8.26 14.25 -6.39
CA PRO A 104 -8.91 14.45 -7.69
C PRO A 104 -7.90 14.38 -8.87
N PRO A 105 -8.35 14.04 -10.10
CA PRO A 105 -7.47 13.97 -11.26
C PRO A 105 -6.72 15.26 -11.53
N ARG A 106 -5.43 15.14 -11.91
CA ARG A 106 -4.56 16.26 -12.29
C ARG A 106 -4.23 16.19 -13.78
N GLY A 107 -4.21 17.35 -14.44
CA GLY A 107 -3.71 17.49 -15.81
C GLY A 107 -4.29 16.47 -16.79
N ASN A 108 -3.41 15.74 -17.49
CA ASN A 108 -3.78 14.78 -18.54
C ASN A 108 -3.99 13.33 -18.02
N GLY A 109 -4.13 13.11 -16.70
CA GLY A 109 -4.36 11.79 -16.12
C GLY A 109 -3.08 11.13 -15.60
N ALA A 110 -2.90 9.84 -15.90
CA ALA A 110 -1.78 9.05 -15.39
C ALA A 110 -0.42 9.50 -15.95
N VAL A 111 0.60 9.40 -15.12
CA VAL A 111 1.97 9.83 -15.40
C VAL A 111 2.90 8.62 -15.28
N SER A 112 3.76 8.42 -16.29
CA SER A 112 4.71 7.30 -16.32
C SER A 112 5.63 7.32 -15.10
N PHE A 113 5.78 6.15 -14.46
CA PHE A 113 6.66 5.93 -13.32
C PHE A 113 7.50 4.66 -13.56
N PRO A 114 8.60 4.77 -14.35
CA PRO A 114 9.38 3.62 -14.82
C PRO A 114 9.98 2.72 -13.74
N PHE A 115 10.17 3.24 -12.53
CA PHE A 115 10.68 2.47 -11.38
C PHE A 115 9.90 1.16 -11.18
N LEU A 116 8.57 1.16 -11.35
CA LEU A 116 7.76 -0.04 -11.18
C LEU A 116 8.06 -1.11 -12.23
N ALA A 117 8.38 -0.71 -13.46
CA ALA A 117 8.81 -1.63 -14.51
C ALA A 117 10.23 -2.16 -14.22
N ASP A 118 11.11 -1.31 -13.70
CA ASP A 118 12.50 -1.67 -13.40
C ASP A 118 12.61 -2.73 -12.30
N VAL A 119 11.65 -2.76 -11.36
CA VAL A 119 11.57 -3.69 -10.22
C VAL A 119 10.59 -4.84 -10.43
N GLU A 120 9.93 -4.90 -11.59
CA GLU A 120 9.07 -6.02 -11.98
C GLU A 120 9.91 -7.29 -12.18
N ASP A 121 9.35 -8.43 -11.78
CA ASP A 121 9.93 -9.74 -12.04
C ASP A 121 8.89 -10.70 -12.62
N ARG A 122 9.26 -11.97 -12.76
CA ARG A 122 8.40 -12.98 -13.40
C ARG A 122 7.18 -13.35 -12.58
N GLN A 123 7.13 -13.04 -11.28
CA GLN A 123 5.96 -13.30 -10.43
C GLN A 123 5.18 -12.03 -10.07
N GLY A 124 5.73 -10.86 -10.38
CA GLY A 124 5.10 -9.57 -10.14
C GLY A 124 5.26 -9.12 -8.69
N ASP A 125 6.43 -9.30 -8.08
CA ASP A 125 6.70 -8.83 -6.69
C ASP A 125 6.75 -7.30 -6.54
N ASN A 126 6.08 -6.53 -7.40
CA ASN A 126 6.00 -5.06 -7.34
C ASN A 126 4.56 -4.56 -7.07
N LEU A 127 3.63 -5.47 -6.78
CA LEU A 127 2.22 -5.17 -6.52
C LEU A 127 2.00 -4.76 -5.06
N TYR A 128 1.03 -3.87 -4.80
CA TYR A 128 0.92 -3.18 -3.51
C TYR A 128 2.26 -2.55 -3.06
N PRO A 129 2.85 -1.63 -3.87
CA PRO A 129 4.08 -0.96 -3.49
C PRO A 129 3.90 -0.24 -2.14
N TYR A 130 4.89 -0.29 -1.26
CA TYR A 130 4.81 0.43 0.02
C TYR A 130 5.10 1.90 -0.24
N VAL A 131 4.14 2.76 0.04
CA VAL A 131 4.23 4.20 -0.20
C VAL A 131 4.12 4.92 1.14
N HIS A 132 5.19 5.60 1.56
CA HIS A 132 5.21 6.40 2.78
C HIS A 132 5.49 7.86 2.44
N LEU A 133 4.61 8.78 2.88
CA LEU A 133 4.84 10.21 2.80
C LEU A 133 5.84 10.63 3.89
N LEU A 134 6.99 11.14 3.47
CA LEU A 134 8.05 11.58 4.38
C LEU A 134 7.84 13.05 4.81
N PRO A 135 8.43 13.47 5.95
CA PRO A 135 8.30 14.84 6.47
C PRO A 135 8.78 15.95 5.53
N ASN A 136 9.69 15.62 4.61
CA ASN A 136 10.18 16.55 3.60
C ASN A 136 9.21 16.73 2.41
N GLY A 137 8.03 16.11 2.46
CA GLY A 137 7.00 16.21 1.42
C GLY A 137 7.21 15.30 0.21
N HIS A 138 8.20 14.42 0.24
CA HIS A 138 8.45 13.44 -0.83
C HIS A 138 7.99 12.04 -0.41
N LEU A 139 7.82 11.14 -1.40
CA LEU A 139 7.38 9.77 -1.14
C LEU A 139 8.57 8.82 -1.10
N PHE A 140 8.66 8.00 -0.06
CA PHE A 140 9.43 6.76 -0.09
C PHE A 140 8.55 5.70 -0.73
N ILE A 141 8.96 5.18 -1.89
CA ILE A 141 8.24 4.12 -2.60
C ILE A 141 9.13 2.89 -2.66
N PHE A 142 8.67 1.79 -2.07
CA PHE A 142 9.35 0.49 -2.08
C PHE A 142 8.53 -0.53 -2.87
N ALA A 143 9.20 -1.24 -3.76
CA ALA A 143 8.63 -2.31 -4.58
C ALA A 143 9.67 -3.41 -4.81
N ASN A 144 9.24 -4.67 -4.76
CA ASN A 144 10.10 -5.85 -4.80
C ASN A 144 11.11 -5.84 -3.65
N ASN A 145 12.35 -5.44 -3.92
CA ASN A 145 13.41 -5.31 -2.94
C ASN A 145 14.16 -3.97 -3.04
N ARG A 146 13.59 -3.01 -3.77
CA ARG A 146 14.21 -1.70 -4.06
C ARG A 146 13.28 -0.58 -3.63
N ALA A 147 13.85 0.59 -3.40
CA ALA A 147 13.08 1.80 -3.11
C ALA A 147 13.66 3.05 -3.76
N VAL A 148 12.80 4.05 -3.93
CA VAL A 148 13.14 5.38 -4.44
C VAL A 148 12.53 6.49 -3.59
N LEU A 149 13.17 7.66 -3.58
CA LEU A 149 12.59 8.91 -3.11
C LEU A 149 12.00 9.63 -4.32
N TYR A 150 10.70 9.88 -4.29
CA TYR A 150 9.94 10.37 -5.43
C TYR A 150 9.32 11.74 -5.14
N ASP A 151 9.63 12.71 -6.00
CA ASP A 151 8.97 14.02 -6.09
C ASP A 151 7.78 13.89 -7.03
N TYR A 152 6.59 13.76 -6.45
CA TYR A 152 5.33 13.58 -7.19
C TYR A 152 4.83 14.85 -7.85
N GLU A 153 5.35 16.03 -7.48
CA GLU A 153 4.96 17.30 -8.12
C GLU A 153 5.69 17.46 -9.45
N LYS A 154 6.97 17.09 -9.48
CA LYS A 154 7.81 17.16 -10.68
C LYS A 154 7.86 15.86 -11.47
N ASN A 155 7.30 14.77 -10.93
CA ASN A 155 7.44 13.42 -11.45
C ASN A 155 8.91 13.00 -11.60
N LEU A 156 9.71 13.17 -10.55
CA LEU A 156 11.14 12.88 -10.56
C LEU A 156 11.54 11.91 -9.45
N ILE A 157 12.36 10.92 -9.80
CA ILE A 157 13.10 10.13 -8.82
C ILE A 157 14.30 10.96 -8.37
N LEU A 158 14.31 11.36 -7.10
CA LEU A 158 15.37 12.17 -6.51
C LEU A 158 16.54 11.33 -6.02
N LYS A 159 16.27 10.12 -5.54
CA LYS A 159 17.24 9.23 -4.90
C LYS A 159 16.82 7.78 -5.09
N ASN A 160 17.77 6.90 -5.40
CA ASN A 160 17.60 5.45 -5.27
C ASN A 160 18.18 5.02 -3.92
N TYR A 161 17.43 4.22 -3.17
CA TYR A 161 17.93 3.63 -1.92
C TYR A 161 18.73 2.36 -2.24
N PRO A 162 19.66 1.94 -1.36
CA PRO A 162 20.28 0.63 -1.50
C PRO A 162 19.19 -0.46 -1.56
N PRO A 163 19.39 -1.56 -2.32
CA PRO A 163 18.49 -2.69 -2.28
C PRO A 163 18.40 -3.28 -0.87
N LEU A 164 17.21 -3.72 -0.48
CA LEU A 164 17.02 -4.49 0.74
C LEU A 164 17.37 -5.95 0.46
N ASP A 165 18.33 -6.48 1.20
CA ASP A 165 18.72 -7.88 1.11
C ASP A 165 17.60 -8.81 1.61
N GLY A 166 17.66 -10.07 1.16
CA GLY A 166 16.66 -11.09 1.48
C GLY A 166 15.59 -11.29 0.40
N GLY A 167 15.57 -10.50 -0.67
CA GLY A 167 14.68 -10.72 -1.82
C GLY A 167 13.35 -9.95 -1.74
N PRO A 168 12.33 -10.37 -2.51
CA PRO A 168 11.09 -9.61 -2.67
C PRO A 168 10.29 -9.49 -1.37
N ARG A 169 9.62 -8.35 -1.18
CA ARG A 169 8.76 -8.07 -0.03
C ARG A 169 7.33 -7.78 -0.44
N ASN A 170 7.08 -7.14 -1.57
CA ASN A 170 5.70 -6.81 -1.97
C ASN A 170 4.93 -8.04 -2.48
N TYR A 171 3.62 -7.92 -2.65
CA TYR A 171 2.80 -9.02 -3.16
C TYR A 171 3.30 -9.47 -4.54
N PRO A 172 3.35 -10.78 -4.85
CA PRO A 172 2.85 -11.92 -4.07
C PRO A 172 3.77 -12.45 -2.96
N SER A 173 4.95 -11.89 -2.72
CA SER A 173 5.76 -12.28 -1.56
C SER A 173 5.16 -11.83 -0.22
N ALA A 174 4.38 -10.74 -0.21
CA ALA A 174 3.48 -10.37 0.88
C ALA A 174 4.14 -10.16 2.26
N GLY A 175 5.26 -9.46 2.32
CA GLY A 175 5.77 -8.81 3.53
C GLY A 175 4.95 -7.58 3.92
N SER A 176 5.47 -6.82 4.89
CA SER A 176 4.79 -5.64 5.44
C SER A 176 5.77 -4.49 5.62
N SER A 177 5.26 -3.26 5.66
CA SER A 177 6.08 -2.08 5.94
C SER A 177 5.34 -1.08 6.80
N VAL A 178 6.10 -0.32 7.59
CA VAL A 178 5.61 0.80 8.40
C VAL A 178 6.65 1.92 8.40
N MET A 179 6.19 3.17 8.47
CA MET A 179 7.02 4.29 8.89
C MET A 179 6.88 4.40 10.42
N LEU A 180 7.99 4.38 11.16
CA LEU A 180 7.96 4.55 12.62
C LEU A 180 7.45 5.95 12.98
N ALA A 181 7.00 6.09 14.23
CA ALA A 181 6.54 7.37 14.74
C ALA A 181 7.65 8.43 14.54
N LEU A 182 7.24 9.60 14.04
CA LEU A 182 8.16 10.72 13.91
C LEU A 182 8.48 11.24 15.31
N GLU A 183 9.76 11.36 15.62
CA GLU A 183 10.25 11.82 16.91
C GLU A 183 10.84 13.23 16.81
N GLU A 184 11.10 13.85 17.96
CA GLU A 184 11.78 15.13 18.11
C GLU A 184 11.16 16.28 17.29
N ASP A 185 11.88 16.77 16.28
CA ASP A 185 11.49 17.88 15.42
C ASP A 185 10.70 17.44 14.18
N PHE A 186 10.32 16.15 14.13
CA PHE A 186 9.61 15.51 13.03
C PHE A 186 10.36 15.52 11.69
N SER A 187 11.68 15.75 11.68
CA SER A 187 12.47 15.79 10.46
C SER A 187 12.93 14.40 10.00
N THR A 188 13.03 13.45 10.93
CA THR A 188 13.59 12.13 10.69
C THR A 188 12.49 11.08 10.56
N ALA A 189 12.44 10.44 9.40
CA ALA A 189 11.57 9.30 9.14
C ALA A 189 12.38 8.01 8.99
N VAL A 190 11.95 6.99 9.74
CA VAL A 190 12.51 5.64 9.72
C VAL A 190 11.49 4.69 9.12
N ILE A 191 11.87 3.96 8.08
CA ILE A 191 11.02 2.96 7.44
C ILE A 191 11.50 1.58 7.85
N VAL A 192 10.56 0.70 8.20
CA VAL A 192 10.80 -0.72 8.46
C VAL A 192 10.05 -1.55 7.43
N VAL A 193 10.70 -2.59 6.90
CA VAL A 193 10.13 -3.55 5.96
C VAL A 193 10.48 -4.95 6.45
N CYS A 194 9.48 -5.80 6.66
CA CYS A 194 9.64 -7.11 7.29
C CYS A 194 8.97 -8.23 6.51
N GLY A 195 9.56 -9.42 6.60
CA GLY A 195 8.93 -10.66 6.15
C GLY A 195 8.80 -10.79 4.64
N GLY A 196 7.85 -11.60 4.19
CA GLY A 196 7.63 -11.93 2.80
C GLY A 196 8.22 -13.28 2.40
N ALA A 197 7.75 -13.81 1.26
CA ALA A 197 8.13 -15.10 0.72
C ALA A 197 9.46 -15.02 -0.03
N GLN A 198 10.07 -16.19 -0.23
CA GLN A 198 11.19 -16.29 -1.17
C GLN A 198 10.70 -16.17 -2.61
N PHE A 199 11.51 -15.53 -3.46
CA PHE A 199 11.26 -15.52 -4.90
C PHE A 199 11.05 -16.95 -5.44
N GLY A 200 10.01 -17.13 -6.24
CA GLY A 200 9.64 -18.41 -6.84
C GLY A 200 8.68 -19.26 -6.01
N ALA A 201 8.37 -18.90 -4.76
CA ALA A 201 7.33 -19.59 -3.99
C ALA A 201 5.96 -19.50 -4.66
N TYR A 202 5.60 -18.31 -5.13
CA TYR A 202 4.36 -18.06 -5.87
C TYR A 202 4.26 -18.86 -7.16
N ILE A 203 5.27 -18.76 -8.04
CA ILE A 203 5.26 -19.43 -9.35
C ILE A 203 5.19 -20.95 -9.21
N LYS A 204 5.83 -21.51 -8.19
CA LYS A 204 5.83 -22.96 -7.92
C LYS A 204 4.56 -23.42 -7.21
N MET A 205 3.73 -22.50 -6.71
CA MET A 205 2.59 -22.79 -5.84
C MET A 205 3.00 -23.65 -4.63
N ASP A 206 4.21 -23.42 -4.12
CA ASP A 206 4.81 -24.24 -3.07
C ASP A 206 4.55 -23.63 -1.69
N THR A 207 3.58 -24.20 -0.99
CA THR A 207 3.16 -23.74 0.35
C THR A 207 4.15 -24.12 1.46
N THR A 208 5.19 -24.89 1.14
CA THR A 208 6.17 -25.40 2.12
C THR A 208 7.43 -24.54 2.23
N ILE A 209 7.64 -23.60 1.30
CA ILE A 209 8.80 -22.71 1.33
C ILE A 209 8.71 -21.76 2.53
N PRO A 210 9.73 -21.70 3.41
CA PRO A 210 9.66 -20.86 4.59
C PRO A 210 9.68 -19.37 4.21
N ALA A 211 8.89 -18.59 4.95
CA ALA A 211 8.88 -17.13 4.91
C ALA A 211 10.21 -16.54 5.40
N HIS A 212 10.46 -15.27 5.09
CA HIS A 212 11.57 -14.53 5.67
C HIS A 212 11.28 -14.10 7.11
N GLY A 213 12.28 -14.28 7.99
CA GLY A 213 12.33 -13.66 9.31
C GLY A 213 12.88 -12.24 9.27
N SER A 214 13.59 -11.87 8.21
CA SER A 214 14.35 -10.63 8.18
C SER A 214 13.47 -9.39 8.07
N CYS A 215 13.91 -8.35 8.78
CA CYS A 215 13.44 -6.98 8.73
C CYS A 215 14.59 -6.06 8.33
N GLY A 216 14.34 -5.13 7.42
CA GLY A 216 15.23 -4.01 7.14
C GLY A 216 14.66 -2.73 7.74
N ARG A 217 15.50 -1.97 8.44
CA ARG A 217 15.23 -0.62 8.92
C ARG A 217 16.12 0.38 8.18
N ILE A 218 15.55 1.51 7.74
CA ILE A 218 16.31 2.56 7.06
C ILE A 218 15.85 3.94 7.52
N VAL A 219 16.80 4.82 7.81
CA VAL A 219 16.50 6.25 8.00
C VAL A 219 16.34 6.88 6.62
N ALA A 220 15.12 6.92 6.10
CA ALA A 220 14.83 7.31 4.71
C ALA A 220 15.23 8.78 4.41
N THR A 221 15.20 9.61 5.44
CA THR A 221 15.59 11.04 5.41
C THR A 221 17.10 11.27 5.50
N SER A 222 17.90 10.23 5.80
CA SER A 222 19.36 10.34 5.83
C SER A 222 19.93 10.74 4.46
N PRO A 223 20.98 11.59 4.43
CA PRO A 223 21.73 11.87 3.21
C PRO A 223 22.46 10.62 2.67
N ASP A 224 22.84 9.69 3.55
CA ASP A 224 23.45 8.40 3.22
C ASP A 224 22.66 7.27 3.90
N PRO A 225 21.53 6.84 3.30
CA PRO A 225 20.63 5.89 3.92
C PRO A 225 21.14 4.46 3.76
N VAL A 226 21.25 3.72 4.86
CA VAL A 226 21.70 2.32 4.91
C VAL A 226 20.65 1.44 5.56
N TRP A 227 20.53 0.19 5.10
CA TRP A 227 19.67 -0.80 5.75
C TRP A 227 20.37 -1.38 6.98
N GLU A 228 19.71 -1.30 8.11
CA GLU A 228 20.03 -2.06 9.31
C GLU A 228 19.13 -3.29 9.34
N MET A 229 19.74 -4.47 9.40
CA MET A 229 19.01 -5.74 9.34
C MET A 229 18.75 -6.28 10.74
N GLU A 230 17.52 -6.72 10.97
CA GLU A 230 17.04 -7.35 12.19
C GLU A 230 16.30 -8.64 11.83
N GLU A 231 16.10 -9.53 12.80
CA GLU A 231 15.34 -10.78 12.61
C GLU A 231 14.12 -10.79 13.52
N MET A 232 12.95 -11.03 12.93
CA MET A 232 11.74 -11.29 13.69
C MET A 232 11.86 -12.61 14.45
N PRO A 233 11.27 -12.72 15.65
CA PRO A 233 11.19 -13.99 16.38
C PRO A 233 10.47 -15.09 15.59
N PHE A 234 9.57 -14.71 14.67
CA PHE A 234 8.83 -15.61 13.81
C PHE A 234 8.79 -15.04 12.39
N ALA A 235 9.17 -15.86 11.41
CA ALA A 235 9.03 -15.52 10.00
C ALA A 235 7.55 -15.38 9.59
N ARG A 236 7.25 -14.41 8.72
CA ARG A 236 5.88 -14.09 8.31
C ARG A 236 5.77 -13.74 6.83
N ILE A 237 4.85 -14.39 6.13
CA ILE A 237 4.16 -13.87 4.93
C ILE A 237 2.76 -13.41 5.33
N MET A 238 2.19 -12.47 4.57
CA MET A 238 0.88 -11.86 4.83
C MET A 238 0.75 -11.34 6.26
N GLY A 239 1.85 -10.80 6.81
CA GLY A 239 1.83 -10.14 8.11
C GLY A 239 1.21 -8.75 8.00
N ASP A 240 0.74 -8.23 9.12
CA ASP A 240 0.31 -6.84 9.26
C ASP A 240 1.19 -6.14 10.29
N MET A 241 1.62 -4.92 9.98
CA MET A 241 2.36 -4.04 10.89
C MET A 241 1.50 -2.83 11.25
N VAL A 242 1.19 -2.68 12.53
CA VAL A 242 0.30 -1.62 13.03
C VAL A 242 1.03 -0.79 14.07
N MET A 243 1.07 0.53 13.85
CA MET A 243 1.59 1.46 14.84
C MET A 243 0.60 1.60 16.01
N LEU A 244 1.09 1.47 17.23
CA LEU A 244 0.32 1.64 18.45
C LEU A 244 0.46 3.08 18.98
N PRO A 245 -0.49 3.56 19.81
CA PRO A 245 -0.38 4.86 20.47
C PRO A 245 0.87 5.03 21.35
N THR A 246 1.52 3.92 21.73
CA THR A 246 2.80 3.92 22.47
C THR A 246 4.00 4.27 21.60
N GLY A 247 3.84 4.32 20.27
CA GLY A 247 4.94 4.45 19.31
C GLY A 247 5.56 3.11 18.90
N GLU A 248 5.20 2.02 19.58
CA GLU A 248 5.62 0.67 19.23
C GLU A 248 4.87 0.16 17.99
N VAL A 249 5.47 -0.82 17.31
CA VAL A 249 4.85 -1.48 16.15
C VAL A 249 4.45 -2.90 16.54
N LEU A 250 3.16 -3.19 16.44
CA LEU A 250 2.63 -4.54 16.55
C LEU A 250 2.75 -5.25 15.19
N ILE A 251 3.44 -6.38 15.17
CA ILE A 251 3.46 -7.30 14.02
C ILE A 251 2.53 -8.48 14.31
N ILE A 252 1.45 -8.62 13.55
CA ILE A 252 0.40 -9.63 13.76
C ILE A 252 0.06 -10.37 12.46
N ASN A 253 -0.73 -11.44 12.57
CA ASN A 253 -1.19 -12.28 11.45
C ASN A 253 -0.06 -12.97 10.66
N GLY A 254 -0.41 -13.57 9.53
CA GLY A 254 0.53 -14.21 8.62
C GLY A 254 0.81 -15.69 8.87
N ALA A 255 1.61 -16.27 7.98
CA ALA A 255 2.04 -17.68 7.99
C ALA A 255 3.56 -17.79 7.93
N GLN A 256 4.12 -18.92 8.40
CA GLN A 256 5.56 -19.16 8.41
C GLN A 256 6.10 -19.79 7.12
N SER A 257 5.22 -20.24 6.22
CA SER A 257 5.59 -20.80 4.93
C SER A 257 4.51 -20.55 3.88
N GLY A 258 4.94 -20.51 2.62
CA GLY A 258 4.10 -20.37 1.44
C GLY A 258 4.41 -19.11 0.65
N THR A 259 3.36 -18.55 0.06
CA THR A 259 3.38 -17.34 -0.76
C THR A 259 2.18 -16.49 -0.41
#